data_AF-A0A957B4W2-F1
#
_entry.id   AF-A0A957B4W2-F1
#
_cell.length_a   1.000
_cell.length_b   1.000
_cell.length_c   1.000
_cell.angle_alpha   90.00
_cell.angle_beta   90.00
_cell.angle_gamma   90.00
#
_symmetry.space_group_name_H-M   'P 1'
#
loop_
_entity.id
_entity.type
_entity.pdbx_description
1 polymer ?
#
loop_
_entity_poly.entity_id
_entity_poly.type
_entity_poly.pdbx_seq_one_letter_code
_entity_poly.pdbx_strand_id
1 'polypeptide(L)'
;MAETTMNSSQQSASQRHVSRIPGIGSFHLPLNRNDLLLLLVAFTEIGMGVETALAHLISGSIKPGEAIPVVFGPLAGIALIVALAMRVRAHKATLPSSMLVILTGMASVGVGLIGSAFHWSRVLPPTNFANYGLQWDWIIYAPPVVGPLAFTGVGLLAIIALLEDTRPETGKLTLPGIITFNTPLPQTRQFLWLIALGLYAATLSAMLDHARTGFESIFVWIPLVLGVFGSVTTTLMAIYHKHTSSDYFIYFWVMLLMIGVGVIGLGLHINADLPEGVAGLQIERFIRGAPVMAPMLFAIMGSFGLITMIDAPVDDGVEAS
;
A
#
# COMPACT_ATOMS: atom_id res chain seq x y z
N MET A 1 -43.07 46.78 11.85
CA MET A 1 -42.90 45.33 11.61
C MET A 1 -41.59 45.16 10.86
N ALA A 2 -40.53 44.78 11.56
CA ALA A 2 -39.21 44.54 10.98
C ALA A 2 -38.94 43.04 11.14
N GLU A 3 -39.07 42.30 10.03
CA GLU A 3 -38.70 40.89 9.95
C GLU A 3 -37.20 40.76 10.12
N THR A 4 -36.82 40.17 11.25
CA THR A 4 -35.43 39.83 11.55
C THR A 4 -35.11 38.55 10.78
N THR A 5 -34.45 38.69 9.64
CA THR A 5 -33.83 37.60 8.89
C THR A 5 -32.66 37.04 9.70
N MET A 6 -32.95 36.10 10.60
CA MET A 6 -31.91 35.34 11.28
C MET A 6 -31.18 34.45 10.27
N ASN A 7 -29.93 34.84 10.03
CA ASN A 7 -28.82 34.09 9.48
C ASN A 7 -28.93 32.57 9.71
N SER A 8 -29.27 31.82 8.66
CA SER A 8 -29.10 30.37 8.56
C SER A 8 -27.65 29.95 8.23
N SER A 9 -26.70 30.88 8.31
CA SER A 9 -25.31 30.71 7.87
C SER A 9 -24.37 30.08 8.91
N GLN A 10 -24.89 29.59 10.05
CA GLN A 10 -24.07 28.97 11.11
C GLN A 10 -24.37 27.49 11.40
N GLN A 11 -25.19 26.82 10.56
CA GLN A 11 -25.47 25.39 10.71
C GLN A 11 -24.56 24.49 9.86
N SER A 12 -23.32 24.94 9.58
CA SER A 12 -22.28 24.18 8.88
C SER A 12 -21.19 23.65 9.83
N ALA A 13 -21.48 23.56 11.13
CA ALA A 13 -20.59 22.90 12.08
C ALA A 13 -20.72 21.38 11.92
N SER A 14 -19.80 20.79 11.16
CA SER A 14 -19.41 19.37 11.22
C SER A 14 -20.60 18.40 11.36
N GLN A 15 -21.40 18.23 10.31
CA GLN A 15 -22.09 16.96 10.18
C GLN A 15 -21.01 15.89 10.09
N ARG A 16 -20.81 15.16 11.20
CA ARG A 16 -19.85 14.06 11.26
C ARG A 16 -20.26 13.06 10.18
N HIS A 17 -19.39 12.88 9.19
CA HIS A 17 -19.60 11.92 8.14
C HIS A 17 -19.71 10.52 8.76
N VAL A 18 -20.86 9.88 8.57
CA VAL A 18 -21.06 8.49 8.96
C VAL A 18 -20.56 7.64 7.81
N SER A 19 -19.43 6.96 8.01
CA SER A 19 -18.86 6.06 7.03
C SER A 19 -19.42 4.65 7.22
N ARG A 20 -19.81 4.00 6.13
CA ARG A 20 -20.35 2.64 6.12
C ARG A 20 -19.31 1.66 5.60
N ILE A 21 -19.12 0.56 6.31
CA ILE A 21 -18.36 -0.60 5.83
C ILE A 21 -19.38 -1.72 5.55
N PRO A 22 -19.62 -2.09 4.28
CA PRO A 22 -20.57 -3.13 3.92
C PRO A 22 -20.33 -4.45 4.66
N GLY A 23 -21.40 -5.10 5.11
CA GLY A 23 -21.34 -6.33 5.90
C GLY A 23 -20.85 -6.18 7.35
N ILE A 24 -20.29 -5.02 7.74
CA ILE A 24 -19.69 -4.80 9.06
C ILE A 24 -20.51 -3.81 9.90
N GLY A 25 -20.79 -2.62 9.38
CA GLY A 25 -21.55 -1.60 10.10
C GLY A 25 -21.22 -0.16 9.72
N SER A 26 -21.73 0.78 10.50
CA SER A 26 -21.52 2.22 10.33
C SER A 26 -20.65 2.79 11.43
N PHE A 27 -19.71 3.65 11.06
CA PHE A 27 -18.67 4.20 11.93
C PHE A 27 -18.56 5.71 11.74
N HIS A 28 -18.16 6.41 12.79
CA HIS A 28 -17.81 7.83 12.72
C HIS A 28 -16.31 7.95 12.56
N LEU A 29 -15.84 8.11 11.32
CA LEU A 29 -14.42 8.27 11.03
C LEU A 29 -14.05 9.75 10.96
N PRO A 30 -12.85 10.13 11.44
CA PRO A 30 -12.39 11.52 11.41
C PRO A 30 -12.03 12.00 10.00
N LEU A 31 -11.76 11.07 9.08
CA LEU A 31 -11.34 11.30 7.71
C LEU A 31 -12.17 10.41 6.77
N ASN A 32 -12.39 10.87 5.54
CA ASN A 32 -12.99 10.05 4.49
C ASN A 32 -12.02 8.96 4.02
N ARG A 33 -12.52 7.99 3.24
CA ARG A 33 -11.73 6.90 2.65
C ARG A 33 -10.43 7.38 2.00
N ASN A 34 -10.54 8.35 1.10
CA ASN A 34 -9.43 8.78 0.25
C ASN A 34 -8.32 9.47 1.06
N ASP A 35 -8.70 10.26 2.05
CA ASP A 35 -7.77 10.90 2.98
C ASP A 35 -7.10 9.88 3.93
N LEU A 36 -7.81 8.82 4.35
CA LEU A 36 -7.22 7.70 5.09
C LEU A 36 -6.24 6.88 4.24
N LEU A 37 -6.57 6.61 2.98
CA LEU A 37 -5.67 5.95 2.04
C LEU A 37 -4.41 6.80 1.83
N LEU A 38 -4.56 8.12 1.65
CA LEU A 38 -3.42 9.02 1.49
C LEU A 38 -2.52 9.05 2.73
N LEU A 39 -3.11 9.00 3.93
CA LEU A 39 -2.36 8.89 5.18
C LEU A 39 -1.56 7.57 5.23
N LEU A 40 -2.18 6.45 4.86
CA LEU A 40 -1.51 5.15 4.83
C LEU A 40 -0.40 5.11 3.78
N VAL A 41 -0.61 5.67 2.59
CA VAL A 41 0.44 5.87 1.57
C VAL A 41 1.60 6.64 2.16
N ALA A 42 1.35 7.74 2.88
CA ALA A 42 2.41 8.56 3.45
C ALA A 42 3.27 7.80 4.47
N PHE A 43 2.66 7.03 5.37
CA PHE A 43 3.40 6.16 6.28
C PHE A 43 4.14 5.04 5.57
N THR A 44 3.55 4.49 4.50
CA THR A 44 4.18 3.45 3.69
C THR A 44 5.44 3.99 2.99
N GLU A 45 5.40 5.21 2.43
CA GLU A 45 6.58 5.87 1.83
C GLU A 45 7.73 6.04 2.84
N ILE A 46 7.41 6.49 4.05
CA ILE A 46 8.41 6.62 5.13
C ILE A 46 8.98 5.24 5.48
N GLY A 47 8.11 4.24 5.67
CA GLY A 47 8.50 2.87 5.99
C GLY A 47 9.40 2.26 4.92
N MET A 48 9.04 2.39 3.64
CA MET A 48 9.82 1.90 2.51
C MET A 48 11.19 2.57 2.44
N GLY A 49 11.30 3.86 2.74
CA GLY A 49 12.59 4.55 2.82
C GLY A 49 13.52 3.97 3.88
N VAL A 50 12.98 3.73 5.09
CA VAL A 50 13.72 3.11 6.20
C VAL A 50 14.11 1.67 5.87
N GLU A 51 13.18 0.87 5.35
CA GLU A 51 13.43 -0.51 4.96
C GLU A 51 14.48 -0.61 3.84
N THR A 52 14.41 0.27 2.84
CA THR A 52 15.41 0.34 1.77
C THR A 52 16.79 0.67 2.33
N ALA A 53 16.87 1.55 3.33
CA ALA A 53 18.14 1.86 3.99
C ALA A 53 18.72 0.63 4.68
N LEU A 54 17.91 -0.09 5.46
CA LEU A 54 18.33 -1.32 6.14
C LEU A 54 18.79 -2.39 5.13
N ALA A 55 18.03 -2.59 4.05
CA ALA A 55 18.36 -3.56 3.01
C ALA A 55 19.69 -3.24 2.31
N HIS A 56 19.99 -1.97 2.03
CA HIS A 56 21.25 -1.60 1.39
C HIS A 56 22.44 -1.53 2.34
N LEU A 57 22.22 -1.36 3.65
CA LEU A 57 23.30 -1.42 4.65
C LEU A 57 23.98 -2.79 4.72
N ILE A 58 23.34 -3.87 4.25
CA ILE A 58 23.96 -5.20 4.10
C ILE A 58 25.24 -5.14 3.25
N SER A 59 25.30 -4.21 2.29
CA SER A 59 26.47 -3.98 1.43
C SER A 59 27.59 -3.17 2.09
N GLY A 60 27.45 -2.80 3.37
CA GLY A 60 28.42 -2.05 4.16
C GLY A 60 28.29 -0.52 4.03
N SER A 61 27.85 0.00 2.89
CA SER A 61 27.51 1.41 2.71
C SER A 61 26.48 1.62 1.61
N ILE A 62 25.69 2.70 1.74
CA ILE A 62 24.67 3.09 0.74
C ILE A 62 25.36 3.82 -0.42
N LYS A 63 25.19 3.30 -1.63
CA LYS A 63 25.72 3.93 -2.85
C LYS A 63 24.85 5.10 -3.30
N PRO A 64 25.37 6.03 -4.13
CA PRO A 64 24.60 7.20 -4.57
C PRO A 64 23.24 6.87 -5.21
N GLY A 65 23.16 5.81 -6.02
CA GLY A 65 21.88 5.37 -6.62
C GLY A 65 20.91 4.75 -5.61
N GLU A 66 21.45 4.06 -4.60
CA GLU A 66 20.68 3.43 -3.52
C GLU A 66 20.16 4.49 -2.52
N ALA A 67 20.86 5.64 -2.41
CA ALA A 67 20.45 6.75 -1.56
C ALA A 67 19.16 7.45 -2.04
N ILE A 68 18.83 7.34 -3.34
CA ILE A 68 17.63 7.95 -3.91
C ILE A 68 16.36 7.48 -3.19
N PRO A 69 15.98 6.19 -3.19
CA PRO A 69 14.79 5.72 -2.48
C PRO A 69 14.87 5.91 -0.96
N VAL A 70 16.07 5.82 -0.37
CA VAL A 70 16.30 6.01 1.08
C VAL A 70 15.91 7.43 1.53
N VAL A 71 16.30 8.44 0.76
CA VAL A 71 15.98 9.84 1.08
C VAL A 71 14.60 10.24 0.54
N PHE A 72 14.25 9.74 -0.64
CA PHE A 72 12.98 10.06 -1.28
C PHE A 72 11.78 9.57 -0.47
N GLY A 73 11.78 8.32 0.02
CA GLY A 73 10.63 7.76 0.76
C GLY A 73 10.18 8.62 1.96
N PRO A 74 11.07 8.98 2.90
CA PRO A 74 10.69 9.83 4.02
C PRO A 74 10.24 11.23 3.60
N LEU A 75 10.90 11.84 2.61
CA LEU A 75 10.48 13.16 2.09
C LEU A 75 9.12 13.10 1.38
N ALA A 76 8.87 12.04 0.62
CA ALA A 76 7.60 11.78 -0.04
C ALA A 76 6.47 11.62 0.98
N GLY A 77 6.66 10.81 2.01
CA GLY A 77 5.65 10.66 3.07
C GLY A 77 5.40 11.95 3.83
N ILE A 78 6.43 12.73 4.16
CA ILE A 78 6.25 14.06 4.77
C ILE A 78 5.46 14.99 3.83
N ALA A 79 5.78 15.03 2.55
CA ALA A 79 5.06 15.83 1.57
C ALA A 79 3.57 15.44 1.49
N LEU A 80 3.25 14.14 1.52
CA LEU A 80 1.88 13.64 1.51
C LEU A 80 1.13 13.96 2.82
N ILE A 81 1.80 13.92 3.98
CA ILE A 81 1.22 14.37 5.26
C ILE A 81 0.89 15.88 5.19
N VAL A 82 1.78 16.69 4.63
CA VAL A 82 1.53 18.13 4.42
C VAL A 82 0.34 18.32 3.48
N ALA A 83 0.28 17.60 2.36
CA ALA A 83 -0.84 17.66 1.42
C ALA A 83 -2.17 17.30 2.10
N LEU A 84 -2.19 16.23 2.91
CA LEU A 84 -3.36 15.82 3.68
C LEU A 84 -3.76 16.88 4.71
N ALA A 85 -2.81 17.45 5.46
CA ALA A 85 -3.09 18.50 6.43
C ALA A 85 -3.74 19.73 5.77
N MET A 86 -3.29 20.09 4.56
CA MET A 86 -3.91 21.16 3.76
C MET A 86 -5.35 20.82 3.38
N ARG A 87 -5.62 19.57 2.96
CA ARG A 87 -6.97 19.08 2.61
C ARG A 87 -7.91 19.10 3.80
N VAL A 88 -7.46 18.57 4.94
CA VAL A 88 -8.22 18.54 6.19
C VAL A 88 -8.55 19.95 6.65
N ARG A 89 -7.57 20.87 6.63
CA ARG A 89 -7.78 22.27 7.02
C ARG A 89 -8.73 23.02 6.08
N ALA A 90 -8.68 22.72 4.79
CA ALA A 90 -9.54 23.34 3.79
C ALA A 90 -10.92 22.66 3.66
N HIS A 91 -11.11 21.51 4.31
CA HIS A 91 -12.26 20.61 4.15
C HIS A 91 -12.50 20.14 2.69
N LYS A 92 -11.49 20.22 1.83
CA LYS A 92 -11.55 19.81 0.41
C LYS A 92 -10.16 19.71 -0.20
N ALA A 93 -10.07 19.03 -1.35
CA ALA A 93 -8.88 19.06 -2.18
C ALA A 93 -8.63 20.47 -2.75
N THR A 94 -7.43 21.00 -2.54
CA THR A 94 -6.97 22.27 -3.10
C THR A 94 -5.96 22.02 -4.21
N LEU A 95 -5.84 22.93 -5.19
CA LEU A 95 -4.85 22.78 -6.27
C LEU A 95 -3.41 22.55 -5.73
N PRO A 96 -2.91 23.29 -4.72
CA PRO A 96 -1.59 23.02 -4.16
C PRO A 96 -1.46 21.62 -3.54
N SER A 97 -2.46 21.17 -2.77
CA SER A 97 -2.44 19.81 -2.21
C SER A 97 -2.50 18.74 -3.31
N SER A 98 -3.30 18.97 -4.36
CA SER A 98 -3.42 18.05 -5.50
C SER A 98 -2.11 17.94 -6.27
N MET A 99 -1.45 19.07 -6.52
CA MET A 99 -0.12 19.09 -7.16
C MET A 99 0.92 18.37 -6.32
N LEU A 100 0.93 18.57 -5.00
CA LEU A 100 1.86 17.89 -4.12
C LEU A 100 1.66 16.36 -4.19
N VAL A 101 0.41 15.89 -4.13
CA VAL A 101 0.12 14.45 -4.25
C VAL A 101 0.50 13.89 -5.63
N ILE A 102 0.17 14.57 -6.74
CA ILE A 102 0.50 14.10 -8.09
C ILE A 102 2.02 14.05 -8.30
N LEU A 103 2.72 15.13 -7.99
CA LEU A 103 4.16 15.21 -8.23
C LEU A 103 4.90 14.18 -7.38
N THR A 104 4.53 14.03 -6.10
CA THR A 104 5.11 13.00 -5.22
C THR A 104 4.76 11.60 -5.71
N GLY A 105 3.50 11.33 -6.09
CA GLY A 105 3.08 10.03 -6.60
C GLY A 105 3.79 9.65 -7.90
N MET A 106 3.92 10.58 -8.85
CA MET A 106 4.63 10.36 -10.12
C MET A 106 6.14 10.17 -9.90
N ALA A 107 6.75 10.93 -8.98
CA ALA A 107 8.14 10.73 -8.61
C ALA A 107 8.35 9.35 -7.98
N SER A 108 7.44 8.89 -7.11
CA SER A 108 7.49 7.56 -6.51
C SER A 108 7.37 6.46 -7.56
N VAL A 109 6.48 6.62 -8.54
CA VAL A 109 6.41 5.75 -9.73
C VAL A 109 7.76 5.69 -10.46
N GLY A 110 8.39 6.84 -10.72
CA GLY A 110 9.70 6.91 -11.35
C GLY A 110 10.79 6.20 -10.55
N VAL A 111 10.86 6.44 -9.24
CA VAL A 111 11.83 5.79 -8.33
C VAL A 111 11.66 4.27 -8.37
N GLY A 112 10.42 3.77 -8.29
CA GLY A 112 10.16 2.34 -8.30
C GLY A 112 10.51 1.65 -9.63
N LEU A 113 10.15 2.27 -10.77
CA LEU A 113 10.46 1.73 -12.09
C LEU A 113 11.98 1.72 -12.38
N ILE A 114 12.67 2.83 -12.08
CA ILE A 114 14.12 2.93 -12.28
C ILE A 114 14.87 1.99 -11.34
N GLY A 115 14.45 1.92 -10.06
CA GLY A 115 15.04 1.00 -9.09
C GLY A 115 14.87 -0.46 -9.50
N SER A 116 13.69 -0.83 -10.01
CA SER A 116 13.43 -2.19 -10.51
C SER A 116 14.32 -2.51 -11.71
N ALA A 117 14.51 -1.57 -12.64
CA ALA A 117 15.42 -1.74 -13.77
C ALA A 117 16.88 -1.98 -13.31
N PHE A 118 17.35 -1.24 -12.30
CA PHE A 118 18.67 -1.49 -11.72
C PHE A 118 18.76 -2.87 -11.04
N HIS A 119 17.72 -3.31 -10.35
CA HIS A 119 17.70 -4.64 -9.75
C HIS A 119 17.70 -5.74 -10.83
N TRP A 120 16.92 -5.59 -11.89
CA TRP A 120 16.93 -6.51 -13.03
C TRP A 120 18.31 -6.63 -13.66
N SER A 121 19.06 -5.53 -13.79
CA SER A 121 20.43 -5.56 -14.30
C SER A 121 21.40 -6.44 -13.48
N ARG A 122 21.06 -6.74 -12.22
CA ARG A 122 21.83 -7.63 -11.33
C ARG A 122 21.38 -9.08 -11.38
N VAL A 123 20.16 -9.35 -11.88
CA VAL A 123 19.62 -10.70 -12.03
C VAL A 123 19.93 -11.27 -13.42
N LEU A 124 20.10 -10.40 -14.43
CA LEU A 124 20.40 -10.83 -15.78
C LEU A 124 21.88 -11.27 -15.94
N PRO A 125 22.14 -12.28 -16.78
CA PRO A 125 23.51 -12.69 -17.09
C PRO A 125 24.28 -11.52 -17.71
N PRO A 126 25.59 -11.38 -17.41
CA PRO A 126 26.41 -10.41 -18.11
C PRO A 126 26.40 -10.69 -19.62
N THR A 127 26.28 -9.64 -20.43
CA THR A 127 26.04 -9.74 -21.89
C THR A 127 27.17 -10.41 -22.66
N ASN A 128 28.35 -10.57 -22.05
CA ASN A 128 29.50 -11.29 -22.60
C ASN A 128 29.42 -12.82 -22.42
N PHE A 129 28.40 -13.36 -21.75
CA PHE A 129 28.17 -14.79 -21.61
C PHE A 129 26.93 -15.22 -22.43
N ALA A 130 27.07 -15.24 -23.76
CA ALA A 130 25.98 -15.42 -24.73
C ALA A 130 25.17 -16.74 -24.60
N ASN A 131 25.64 -17.72 -23.82
CA ASN A 131 24.97 -19.01 -23.61
C ASN A 131 24.40 -19.20 -22.19
N TYR A 132 24.49 -18.19 -21.32
CA TYR A 132 23.87 -18.25 -20.00
C TYR A 132 22.45 -17.67 -20.05
N GLY A 133 21.46 -18.49 -19.71
CA GLY A 133 20.09 -18.04 -19.45
C GLY A 133 19.91 -17.53 -18.02
N LEU A 134 18.70 -17.04 -17.73
CA LEU A 134 18.27 -16.68 -16.38
C LEU A 134 18.35 -17.92 -15.46
N GLN A 135 19.04 -17.78 -14.33
CA GLN A 135 19.19 -18.85 -13.34
C GLN A 135 18.27 -18.60 -12.14
N TRP A 136 17.67 -19.66 -11.60
CA TRP A 136 16.80 -19.57 -10.41
C TRP A 136 17.55 -19.00 -9.19
N ASP A 137 18.79 -19.43 -8.99
CA ASP A 137 19.63 -18.94 -7.88
C ASP A 137 19.84 -17.42 -7.95
N TRP A 138 19.91 -16.84 -9.15
CA TRP A 138 20.06 -15.40 -9.29
C TRP A 138 18.79 -14.66 -8.89
N ILE A 139 17.61 -15.21 -9.15
CA ILE A 139 16.35 -14.61 -8.70
C ILE A 139 16.23 -14.68 -7.17
N ILE A 140 16.68 -15.78 -6.57
CA ILE A 140 16.60 -16.02 -5.13
C ILE A 140 17.63 -15.16 -4.36
N TYR A 141 18.88 -15.13 -4.80
CA TYR A 141 19.98 -14.53 -4.02
C TYR A 141 20.36 -13.11 -4.44
N ALA A 142 19.90 -12.60 -5.59
CA ALA A 142 20.12 -11.21 -5.98
C ALA A 142 19.15 -10.25 -5.27
N PRO A 143 19.36 -8.92 -5.39
CA PRO A 143 18.40 -7.94 -4.91
C PRO A 143 17.00 -8.18 -5.51
N PRO A 144 15.92 -8.07 -4.72
CA PRO A 144 14.58 -8.41 -5.17
C PRO A 144 14.12 -7.43 -6.26
N VAL A 145 13.86 -7.93 -7.47
CA VAL A 145 13.46 -7.08 -8.62
C VAL A 145 12.09 -6.41 -8.43
N VAL A 146 11.24 -7.03 -7.61
CA VAL A 146 9.90 -6.53 -7.28
C VAL A 146 9.93 -5.53 -6.13
N GLY A 147 10.95 -5.56 -5.27
CA GLY A 147 11.06 -4.67 -4.11
C GLY A 147 10.86 -3.18 -4.46
N PRO A 148 11.63 -2.63 -5.43
CA PRO A 148 11.44 -1.25 -5.86
C PRO A 148 10.06 -0.93 -6.44
N LEU A 149 9.35 -1.91 -7.04
CA LEU A 149 8.01 -1.68 -7.58
C LEU A 149 6.98 -1.36 -6.50
N ALA A 150 7.30 -1.58 -5.20
CA ALA A 150 6.47 -1.09 -4.10
C ALA A 150 6.28 0.44 -4.15
N PHE A 151 7.34 1.21 -4.46
CA PHE A 151 7.22 2.67 -4.70
C PHE A 151 6.26 2.96 -5.86
N THR A 152 6.33 2.19 -6.94
CA THR A 152 5.39 2.34 -8.05
C THR A 152 3.94 2.09 -7.64
N GLY A 153 3.67 1.00 -6.90
CA GLY A 153 2.35 0.70 -6.39
C GLY A 153 1.82 1.80 -5.47
N VAL A 154 2.62 2.22 -4.49
CA VAL A 154 2.25 3.25 -3.51
C VAL A 154 2.06 4.62 -4.15
N GLY A 155 2.91 5.00 -5.10
CA GLY A 155 2.75 6.23 -5.90
C GLY A 155 1.45 6.24 -6.71
N LEU A 156 1.08 5.11 -7.33
CA LEU A 156 -0.21 4.96 -8.01
C LEU A 156 -1.39 5.01 -7.05
N LEU A 157 -1.29 4.38 -5.88
CA LEU A 157 -2.30 4.46 -4.81
C LEU A 157 -2.51 5.92 -4.36
N ALA A 158 -1.43 6.71 -4.23
CA ALA A 158 -1.51 8.14 -3.90
C ALA A 158 -2.31 8.93 -4.95
N ILE A 159 -2.00 8.70 -6.23
CA ILE A 159 -2.67 9.37 -7.35
C ILE A 159 -4.15 8.97 -7.40
N ILE A 160 -4.47 7.69 -7.23
CA ILE A 160 -5.86 7.23 -7.24
C ILE A 160 -6.61 7.80 -6.03
N ALA A 161 -5.99 7.86 -4.84
CA ALA A 161 -6.59 8.46 -3.64
C ALA A 161 -6.85 9.97 -3.78
N LEU A 162 -6.12 10.67 -4.66
CA LEU A 162 -6.44 12.05 -4.98
C LEU A 162 -7.74 12.20 -5.78
N LEU A 163 -8.08 11.22 -6.62
CA LEU A 163 -9.24 11.29 -7.50
C LEU A 163 -10.54 11.20 -6.69
N GLU A 164 -11.52 12.02 -7.07
CA GLU A 164 -12.86 11.97 -6.51
C GLU A 164 -13.75 11.10 -7.40
N ASP A 165 -14.37 10.08 -6.80
CA ASP A 165 -15.30 9.20 -7.51
C ASP A 165 -16.69 9.84 -7.52
N THR A 166 -16.97 10.62 -8.57
CA THR A 166 -18.23 11.37 -8.69
C THR A 166 -19.42 10.49 -9.05
N ARG A 167 -19.15 9.31 -9.63
CA ARG A 167 -20.14 8.30 -10.03
C ARG A 167 -19.50 6.91 -9.98
N PRO A 168 -19.46 6.28 -8.79
CA PRO A 168 -18.80 4.99 -8.56
C PRO A 168 -19.22 3.87 -9.51
N GLU A 169 -20.45 3.90 -9.98
CA GLU A 169 -21.04 2.93 -10.90
C GLU A 169 -20.56 3.08 -12.35
N THR A 170 -20.06 4.26 -12.74
CA THR A 170 -19.64 4.57 -14.12
C THR A 170 -18.13 4.72 -14.31
N GLY A 171 -17.36 4.76 -13.21
CA GLY A 171 -15.91 4.99 -13.26
C GLY A 171 -15.52 6.41 -13.68
N LYS A 172 -16.41 7.39 -13.47
CA LYS A 172 -16.15 8.80 -13.75
C LYS A 172 -15.41 9.45 -12.59
N LEU A 173 -14.14 9.74 -12.81
CA LEU A 173 -13.24 10.30 -11.82
C LEU A 173 -12.97 11.78 -12.10
N THR A 174 -12.87 12.55 -11.03
CA THR A 174 -12.51 13.96 -11.08
C THR A 174 -11.17 14.17 -10.39
N LEU A 175 -10.25 14.82 -11.11
CA LEU A 175 -9.06 15.39 -10.51
C LEU A 175 -9.40 16.81 -10.03
N PRO A 176 -9.45 17.07 -8.71
CA PRO A 176 -10.03 18.29 -8.18
C PRO A 176 -9.34 19.56 -8.71
N GLY A 177 -10.13 20.43 -9.34
CA GLY A 177 -9.67 21.70 -9.91
C GLY A 177 -9.03 21.62 -11.30
N ILE A 178 -9.05 20.45 -11.96
CA ILE A 178 -8.32 20.24 -13.23
C ILE A 178 -9.21 19.63 -14.31
N ILE A 179 -9.56 18.35 -14.17
CA ILE A 179 -10.23 17.60 -15.24
C ILE A 179 -11.14 16.52 -14.67
N THR A 180 -12.20 16.22 -15.40
CA THR A 180 -13.04 15.04 -15.15
C THR A 180 -12.95 14.12 -16.35
N PHE A 181 -12.75 12.83 -16.12
CA PHE A 181 -12.54 11.84 -17.16
C PHE A 181 -13.17 10.50 -16.75
N ASN A 182 -13.42 9.65 -17.75
CA ASN A 182 -13.91 8.30 -17.50
C ASN A 182 -12.72 7.34 -17.51
N THR A 183 -12.75 6.39 -16.58
CA THR A 183 -11.80 5.28 -16.51
C THR A 183 -12.51 3.97 -16.82
N PRO A 184 -11.81 2.95 -17.33
CA PRO A 184 -12.43 1.66 -17.61
C PRO A 184 -12.88 0.92 -16.34
N LEU A 185 -12.36 1.31 -15.16
CA LEU A 185 -12.64 0.67 -13.88
C LEU A 185 -12.99 1.71 -12.82
N PRO A 186 -14.04 1.51 -12.00
CA PRO A 186 -14.32 2.31 -10.81
C PRO A 186 -13.12 2.45 -9.86
N GLN A 187 -13.07 3.53 -9.07
CA GLN A 187 -11.95 3.82 -8.18
C GLN A 187 -11.65 2.65 -7.22
N THR A 188 -12.69 2.12 -6.57
CA THR A 188 -12.59 0.97 -5.66
C THR A 188 -11.91 -0.23 -6.33
N ARG A 189 -12.23 -0.50 -7.59
CA ARG A 189 -11.63 -1.62 -8.34
C ARG A 189 -10.20 -1.35 -8.77
N GLN A 190 -9.84 -0.09 -9.06
CA GLN A 190 -8.44 0.28 -9.28
C GLN A 190 -7.60 0.04 -8.02
N PHE A 191 -8.12 0.40 -6.83
CA PHE A 191 -7.47 0.06 -5.56
C PHE A 191 -7.33 -1.45 -5.37
N LEU A 192 -8.41 -2.21 -5.55
CA LEU A 192 -8.37 -3.66 -5.40
C LEU A 192 -7.36 -4.34 -6.34
N TRP A 193 -7.22 -3.87 -7.58
CA TRP A 193 -6.17 -4.37 -8.48
C TRP A 193 -4.76 -4.10 -7.96
N LEU A 194 -4.48 -2.89 -7.50
CA LEU A 194 -3.16 -2.56 -6.96
C LEU A 194 -2.86 -3.32 -5.66
N ILE A 195 -3.86 -3.51 -4.80
CA ILE A 195 -3.73 -4.30 -3.57
C ILE A 195 -3.50 -5.78 -3.90
N ALA A 196 -4.22 -6.34 -4.88
CA ALA A 196 -4.01 -7.72 -5.33
C ALA A 196 -2.58 -7.91 -5.86
N LEU A 197 -2.11 -7.01 -6.74
CA LEU A 197 -0.74 -7.05 -7.24
C LEU A 197 0.30 -6.88 -6.13
N GLY A 198 0.04 -6.00 -5.15
CA GLY A 198 0.86 -5.84 -3.96
C GLY A 198 0.93 -7.09 -3.10
N LEU A 199 -0.19 -7.80 -2.91
CA LEU A 199 -0.24 -9.09 -2.21
C LEU A 199 0.49 -10.19 -2.97
N TYR A 200 0.36 -10.26 -4.31
CA TYR A 200 1.16 -11.20 -5.10
C TYR A 200 2.66 -10.91 -4.99
N ALA A 201 3.04 -9.63 -5.06
CA ALA A 201 4.42 -9.19 -4.87
C ALA A 201 4.95 -9.56 -3.47
N ALA A 202 4.17 -9.31 -2.43
CA ALA A 202 4.52 -9.67 -1.04
C ALA A 202 4.69 -11.18 -0.87
N THR A 203 3.75 -11.96 -1.43
CA THR A 203 3.78 -13.42 -1.38
C THR A 203 4.99 -13.98 -2.13
N LEU A 204 5.29 -13.44 -3.32
CA LEU A 204 6.47 -13.82 -4.09
C LEU A 204 7.77 -13.43 -3.36
N SER A 205 7.82 -12.24 -2.76
CA SER A 205 8.99 -11.82 -1.97
C SER A 205 9.21 -12.75 -0.79
N ALA A 206 8.18 -13.05 -0.01
CA ALA A 206 8.26 -13.98 1.11
C ALA A 206 8.71 -15.38 0.67
N MET A 207 8.22 -15.87 -0.48
CA MET A 207 8.67 -17.13 -1.07
C MET A 207 10.16 -17.11 -1.40
N LEU A 208 10.64 -16.06 -2.08
CA LEU A 208 12.05 -15.97 -2.46
C LEU A 208 12.97 -15.81 -1.24
N ASP A 209 12.57 -15.01 -0.25
CA ASP A 209 13.36 -14.82 0.97
C ASP A 209 13.43 -16.10 1.80
N HIS A 210 12.33 -16.84 1.94
CA HIS A 210 12.32 -18.10 2.69
C HIS A 210 12.88 -19.29 1.90
N ALA A 211 12.96 -19.21 0.57
CA ALA A 211 13.71 -20.18 -0.23
C ALA A 211 15.21 -20.16 0.12
N ARG A 212 15.76 -19.01 0.55
CA ARG A 212 17.16 -18.90 1.00
C ARG A 212 17.47 -19.76 2.23
N THR A 213 16.46 -20.03 3.06
CA THR A 213 16.55 -20.88 4.25
C THR A 213 15.93 -22.25 4.04
N GLY A 214 15.67 -22.64 2.79
CA GLY A 214 15.13 -23.96 2.45
C GLY A 214 13.75 -24.26 3.05
N PHE A 215 12.99 -23.24 3.48
CA PHE A 215 11.72 -23.39 4.17
C PHE A 215 11.76 -24.29 5.44
N GLU A 216 12.88 -24.26 6.17
CA GLU A 216 13.11 -25.14 7.34
C GLU A 216 12.07 -25.01 8.46
N SER A 217 11.45 -23.84 8.64
CA SER A 217 10.46 -23.59 9.69
C SER A 217 9.02 -23.71 9.16
N ILE A 218 8.14 -24.40 9.89
CA ILE A 218 6.72 -24.48 9.52
C ILE A 218 6.04 -23.09 9.46
N PHE A 219 6.52 -22.13 10.27
CA PHE A 219 5.94 -20.79 10.33
C PHE A 219 6.15 -19.98 9.05
N VAL A 220 7.19 -20.28 8.25
CA VAL A 220 7.43 -19.56 6.98
C VAL A 220 6.43 -19.92 5.89
N TRP A 221 5.65 -21.00 6.07
CA TRP A 221 4.57 -21.37 5.15
C TRP A 221 3.29 -20.57 5.34
N ILE A 222 3.08 -19.99 6.53
CA ILE A 222 1.91 -19.16 6.85
C ILE A 222 1.77 -17.98 5.89
N PRO A 223 2.79 -17.10 5.70
CA PRO A 223 2.69 -15.99 4.76
C PRO A 223 2.52 -16.45 3.30
N LEU A 224 3.00 -17.64 2.92
CA LEU A 224 2.78 -18.18 1.57
C LEU A 224 1.31 -18.56 1.35
N VAL A 225 0.78 -19.44 2.21
CA VAL A 225 -0.59 -19.96 2.05
C VAL A 225 -1.61 -18.83 2.17
N LEU A 226 -1.48 -18.03 3.21
CA LEU A 226 -2.41 -16.93 3.45
C LEU A 226 -2.19 -15.77 2.48
N GLY A 227 -0.96 -15.53 2.03
CA GLY A 227 -0.65 -14.55 0.99
C GLY A 227 -1.27 -14.89 -0.36
N VAL A 228 -1.19 -16.16 -0.79
CA VAL A 228 -1.89 -16.65 -2.00
C VAL A 228 -3.40 -16.48 -1.83
N PHE A 229 -3.96 -16.92 -0.70
CA PHE A 229 -5.40 -16.80 -0.44
C PHE A 229 -5.87 -15.34 -0.46
N GLY A 230 -5.13 -14.43 0.18
CA GLY A 230 -5.38 -13.00 0.17
C GLY A 230 -5.32 -12.42 -1.24
N SER A 231 -4.26 -12.73 -2.00
CA SER A 231 -4.07 -12.25 -3.37
C SER A 231 -5.20 -12.68 -4.30
N VAL A 232 -5.60 -13.95 -4.24
CA VAL A 232 -6.70 -14.49 -5.05
C VAL A 232 -8.03 -13.86 -4.65
N THR A 233 -8.33 -13.77 -3.35
CA THR A 233 -9.58 -13.14 -2.86
C THR A 233 -9.67 -11.69 -3.34
N THR A 234 -8.60 -10.91 -3.19
CA THR A 234 -8.57 -9.51 -3.65
C THR A 234 -8.69 -9.41 -5.17
N THR A 235 -8.10 -10.35 -5.92
CA THR A 235 -8.24 -10.42 -7.39
C THR A 235 -9.69 -10.66 -7.79
N LEU A 236 -10.39 -11.59 -7.12
CA LEU A 236 -11.81 -11.84 -7.36
C LEU A 236 -12.63 -10.57 -7.08
N MET A 237 -12.35 -9.88 -5.96
CA MET A 237 -12.97 -8.59 -5.66
C MET A 237 -12.69 -7.53 -6.75
N ALA A 238 -11.49 -7.52 -7.33
CA ALA A 238 -11.13 -6.60 -8.41
C ALA A 238 -11.82 -6.94 -9.76
N ILE A 239 -12.03 -8.22 -10.05
CA ILE A 239 -12.63 -8.69 -11.30
C ILE A 239 -14.15 -8.51 -11.30
N TYR A 240 -14.84 -8.86 -10.22
CA TYR A 240 -16.31 -8.78 -10.16
C TYR A 240 -16.80 -7.33 -10.05
N HIS A 241 -17.94 -7.05 -10.69
CA HIS A 241 -18.54 -5.70 -10.74
C HIS A 241 -19.64 -5.49 -9.70
N LYS A 242 -20.24 -6.59 -9.23
CA LYS A 242 -21.38 -6.60 -8.31
C LYS A 242 -20.91 -7.28 -7.03
N HIS A 243 -20.79 -6.51 -5.95
CA HIS A 243 -20.38 -7.00 -4.65
C HIS A 243 -21.54 -6.89 -3.69
N THR A 244 -21.85 -7.98 -3.00
CA THR A 244 -22.83 -8.02 -1.93
C THR A 244 -22.20 -7.65 -0.60
N SER A 245 -23.03 -7.35 0.41
CA SER A 245 -22.57 -7.16 1.79
C SER A 245 -21.81 -8.39 2.32
N SER A 246 -22.16 -9.61 1.88
CA SER A 246 -21.47 -10.84 2.26
C SER A 246 -20.06 -10.95 1.66
N ASP A 247 -19.87 -10.52 0.41
CA ASP A 247 -18.54 -10.51 -0.22
C ASP A 247 -17.58 -9.61 0.56
N TYR A 248 -18.06 -8.42 0.93
CA TYR A 248 -17.31 -7.49 1.76
C TYR A 248 -17.04 -8.02 3.17
N PHE A 249 -18.01 -8.70 3.80
CA PHE A 249 -17.79 -9.33 5.11
C PHE A 249 -16.67 -10.37 5.06
N ILE A 250 -16.65 -11.24 4.04
CA ILE A 250 -15.57 -12.21 3.86
C ILE A 250 -14.25 -11.48 3.63
N TYR A 251 -14.23 -10.53 2.70
CA TYR A 251 -13.04 -9.75 2.37
C TYR A 251 -12.45 -9.02 3.59
N PHE A 252 -13.29 -8.47 4.47
CA PHE A 252 -12.87 -7.85 5.73
C PHE A 252 -12.01 -8.79 6.58
N TRP A 253 -12.49 -10.01 6.80
CA TRP A 253 -11.77 -11.00 7.61
C TRP A 253 -10.49 -11.49 6.94
N VAL A 254 -10.47 -11.61 5.61
CA VAL A 254 -9.25 -11.91 4.86
C VAL A 254 -8.21 -10.80 5.06
N MET A 255 -8.61 -9.53 4.97
CA MET A 255 -7.68 -8.41 5.17
C MET A 255 -7.21 -8.29 6.63
N LEU A 256 -8.06 -8.56 7.62
CA LEU A 256 -7.65 -8.66 9.02
C LEU A 256 -6.64 -9.80 9.24
N LEU A 257 -6.84 -10.94 8.58
CA LEU A 257 -5.90 -12.05 8.63
C LEU A 257 -4.55 -11.67 8.02
N MET A 258 -4.53 -10.90 6.92
CA MET A 258 -3.29 -10.36 6.33
C MET A 258 -2.56 -9.42 7.30
N ILE A 259 -3.30 -8.59 8.04
CA ILE A 259 -2.73 -7.77 9.12
C ILE A 259 -2.13 -8.65 10.22
N GLY A 260 -2.86 -9.68 10.65
CA GLY A 260 -2.35 -10.66 11.62
C GLY A 260 -1.05 -11.32 11.17
N VAL A 261 -0.98 -11.78 9.91
CA VAL A 261 0.23 -12.38 9.32
C VAL A 261 1.41 -11.40 9.37
N GLY A 262 1.20 -10.15 8.98
CA GLY A 262 2.29 -9.17 8.98
C GLY A 262 2.79 -8.82 10.38
N VAL A 263 1.90 -8.62 11.35
CA VAL A 263 2.27 -8.29 12.73
C VAL A 263 2.94 -9.47 13.44
N ILE A 264 2.42 -10.68 13.28
CA ILE A 264 3.03 -11.89 13.85
C ILE A 264 4.39 -12.14 13.20
N GLY A 265 4.49 -12.00 11.88
CA GLY A 265 5.74 -12.16 11.14
C GLY A 265 6.81 -11.17 11.60
N LEU A 266 6.47 -9.89 11.82
CA LEU A 266 7.37 -8.90 12.41
C LEU A 266 7.92 -9.38 13.76
N GLY A 267 7.04 -9.87 14.65
CA GLY A 267 7.46 -10.42 15.95
C GLY A 267 8.40 -11.61 15.82
N LEU A 268 8.13 -12.53 14.90
CA LEU A 268 8.99 -13.69 14.63
C LEU A 268 10.35 -13.29 14.05
N HIS A 269 10.38 -12.29 13.15
CA HIS A 269 11.63 -11.76 12.59
C HIS A 269 12.48 -11.09 13.67
N ILE A 270 11.87 -10.23 14.51
CA ILE A 270 12.57 -9.62 15.65
C ILE A 270 13.13 -10.71 16.57
N ASN A 271 12.32 -11.71 16.92
CA ASN A 271 12.75 -12.80 17.79
C ASN A 271 13.93 -13.59 17.19
N ALA A 272 13.92 -13.84 15.87
CA ALA A 272 15.00 -14.52 15.18
C ALA A 272 16.32 -13.73 15.19
N ASP A 273 16.28 -12.40 15.32
CA ASP A 273 17.47 -11.55 15.34
C ASP A 273 17.96 -11.20 16.76
N LEU A 274 17.18 -11.52 17.80
CA LEU A 274 17.60 -11.33 19.19
C LEU A 274 18.67 -12.37 19.60
N PRO A 275 19.72 -11.97 20.34
CA PRO A 275 20.74 -12.89 20.84
C PRO A 275 20.20 -13.87 21.88
N GLU A 276 20.48 -15.16 21.65
CA GLU A 276 20.35 -16.16 22.70
C GLU A 276 21.53 -16.01 23.68
N GLY A 277 21.22 -15.78 24.96
CA GLY A 277 22.20 -15.84 26.04
C GLY A 277 23.22 -14.69 26.12
N VAL A 278 23.15 -13.67 25.26
CA VAL A 278 24.01 -12.46 25.34
C VAL A 278 23.18 -11.23 25.67
N ALA A 279 23.61 -10.45 26.65
CA ALA A 279 22.93 -9.20 27.01
C ALA A 279 23.14 -8.12 25.94
N GLY A 280 22.05 -7.48 25.51
CA GLY A 280 22.07 -6.30 24.62
C GLY A 280 21.50 -6.54 23.22
N LEU A 281 21.20 -5.44 22.50
CA LEU A 281 20.74 -5.47 21.11
C LEU A 281 21.94 -5.54 20.16
N GLN A 282 21.95 -6.54 19.27
CA GLN A 282 22.97 -6.68 18.24
C GLN A 282 22.46 -6.14 16.91
N ILE A 283 22.69 -4.84 16.64
CA ILE A 283 22.19 -4.16 15.43
C ILE A 283 22.60 -4.88 14.14
N GLU A 284 23.79 -5.47 14.10
CA GLU A 284 24.26 -6.23 12.93
C GLU A 284 23.34 -7.39 12.55
N ARG A 285 22.67 -8.02 13.52
CA ARG A 285 21.69 -9.08 13.26
C ARG A 285 20.43 -8.54 12.63
N PHE A 286 19.96 -7.36 13.02
CA PHE A 286 18.81 -6.71 12.38
C PHE A 286 19.14 -6.17 10.97
N ILE A 287 20.43 -5.97 10.66
CA ILE A 287 20.88 -5.60 9.32
C ILE A 287 21.04 -6.83 8.42
N ARG A 288 21.72 -7.89 8.90
CA ARG A 288 22.07 -9.06 8.08
C ARG A 288 21.18 -10.28 8.24
N GLY A 289 20.34 -10.30 9.27
CA GLY A 289 19.46 -11.41 9.63
C GLY A 289 18.12 -11.33 8.93
N ALA A 290 17.04 -11.59 9.67
CA ALA A 290 15.71 -11.58 9.12
C ALA A 290 15.29 -10.13 8.77
N PRO A 291 14.80 -9.85 7.55
CA PRO A 291 14.36 -8.50 7.20
C PRO A 291 13.17 -8.08 8.08
N VAL A 292 13.41 -7.26 9.09
CA VAL A 292 12.47 -6.99 10.19
C VAL A 292 11.13 -6.47 9.68
N MET A 293 11.16 -5.56 8.70
CA MET A 293 9.97 -4.88 8.18
C MET A 293 9.27 -5.65 7.05
N ALA A 294 9.91 -6.64 6.43
CA ALA A 294 9.34 -7.33 5.27
C ALA A 294 7.95 -7.95 5.54
N PRO A 295 7.67 -8.58 6.71
CA PRO A 295 6.34 -9.09 7.01
C PRO A 295 5.26 -8.01 7.04
N MET A 296 5.61 -6.77 7.39
CA MET A 296 4.63 -5.67 7.51
C MET A 296 3.98 -5.32 6.17
N LEU A 297 4.55 -5.75 5.04
CA LEU A 297 3.93 -5.57 3.73
C LEU A 297 2.53 -6.23 3.66
N PHE A 298 2.34 -7.40 4.28
CA PHE A 298 1.01 -8.03 4.37
C PHE A 298 0.04 -7.19 5.20
N ALA A 299 0.51 -6.59 6.29
CA ALA A 299 -0.33 -5.73 7.13
C ALA A 299 -0.67 -4.41 6.45
N ILE A 300 0.26 -3.83 5.69
CA ILE A 300 0.02 -2.63 4.91
C ILE A 300 -1.00 -2.91 3.81
N MET A 301 -0.85 -4.01 3.06
CA MET A 301 -1.82 -4.39 2.03
C MET A 301 -3.20 -4.73 2.62
N GLY A 302 -3.25 -5.44 3.75
CA GLY A 302 -4.49 -5.69 4.48
C GLY A 302 -5.16 -4.38 4.93
N SER A 303 -4.38 -3.42 5.41
CA SER A 303 -4.88 -2.09 5.80
C SER A 303 -5.43 -1.31 4.61
N PHE A 304 -4.74 -1.31 3.46
CA PHE A 304 -5.26 -0.73 2.22
C PHE A 304 -6.58 -1.40 1.80
N GLY A 305 -6.65 -2.73 1.91
CA GLY A 305 -7.87 -3.49 1.64
C GLY A 305 -9.04 -3.06 2.50
N LEU A 306 -8.85 -2.96 3.82
CA LEU A 306 -9.89 -2.53 4.76
C LEU A 306 -10.35 -1.09 4.50
N ILE A 307 -9.42 -0.16 4.30
CA ILE A 307 -9.77 1.25 4.06
C ILE A 307 -10.53 1.38 2.73
N THR A 308 -10.18 0.59 1.71
CA THR A 308 -10.85 0.59 0.41
C THR A 308 -12.35 0.23 0.52
N MET A 309 -12.75 -0.53 1.54
CA MET A 309 -14.15 -0.90 1.78
C MET A 309 -15.00 0.24 2.32
N ILE A 310 -14.40 1.31 2.83
CA ILE A 310 -15.14 2.44 3.39
C ILE A 310 -15.99 3.09 2.29
N ASP A 311 -17.28 3.15 2.53
CA ASP A 311 -18.29 3.69 1.61
C ASP A 311 -18.25 3.01 0.22
N ALA A 312 -17.84 1.74 0.18
CA ALA A 312 -17.83 0.96 -1.05
C ALA A 312 -19.25 0.63 -1.53
N PRO A 313 -19.51 0.65 -2.85
CA PRO A 313 -20.84 0.38 -3.40
C PRO A 313 -21.23 -1.09 -3.21
N VAL A 314 -22.51 -1.35 -2.97
CA VAL A 314 -23.07 -2.69 -2.73
C VAL A 314 -24.24 -2.95 -3.66
N ASP A 315 -24.32 -4.17 -4.20
CA ASP A 315 -25.43 -4.67 -5.01
C ASP A 315 -26.15 -5.81 -4.26
N ASP A 316 -26.94 -5.47 -3.23
CA ASP A 316 -27.71 -6.43 -2.43
C ASP A 316 -29.05 -6.81 -3.11
N GLY A 317 -29.26 -6.49 -4.39
CA GLY A 317 -30.48 -6.82 -5.13
C GLY A 317 -31.77 -6.15 -4.63
N VAL A 318 -31.66 -5.24 -3.66
CA VAL A 318 -32.76 -4.38 -3.23
C VAL A 318 -32.87 -3.25 -4.26
N GLU A 319 -33.66 -3.46 -5.31
CA GLU A 319 -34.18 -2.34 -6.08
C GLU A 319 -34.83 -1.38 -5.07
N ALA A 320 -34.41 -0.13 -5.08
CA ALA A 320 -35.01 0.91 -4.27
C ALA A 320 -36.48 1.06 -4.68
N SER A 321 -37.36 0.33 -3.99
CA SER A 321 -38.82 0.42 -4.08
C SER A 321 -39.32 1.70 -3.43
#